data_AF-A0A7K1L901-F1
#
_entry.id   AF-A0A7K1L901-F1
#
_cell.length_a   1.000
_cell.length_b   1.000
_cell.length_c   1.000
_cell.angle_alpha   90.00
_cell.angle_beta   90.00
_cell.angle_gamma   90.00
#
_symmetry.space_group_name_H-M   'P 1'
#
loop_
_entity.id
_entity.type
_entity.pdbx_description
1 polymer ?
#
loop_
_entity_poly.entity_id
_entity_poly.type
_entity_poly.pdbx_seq_one_letter_code
_entity_poly.pdbx_strand_id
1 'polypeptide(L)'
;MTCPRFRSAATFTHPTGGSWTLSRDLSASDVAVIDCRERIETAVLNGTENLWPNIDEAAVLWPLLRGTNTVDLLASGATSGTTVKVRLRPRYLSA
;
A
#
# COMPACT_ATOMS: atom_id res chain seq x y z
N MET A 1 24.75 16.05 12.51
CA MET A 1 23.31 16.01 12.88
C MET A 1 22.59 15.27 11.76
N THR A 2 22.42 13.97 11.89
CA THR A 2 21.84 13.13 10.84
C THR A 2 20.35 13.05 11.09
N CYS A 3 19.55 13.71 10.25
CA CYS A 3 18.10 13.61 10.27
C CYS A 3 17.71 12.12 10.12
N PRO A 4 16.91 11.53 11.02
CA PRO A 4 16.48 10.15 10.87
C PRO A 4 15.55 10.12 9.65
N ARG A 5 16.06 9.66 8.51
CA ARG A 5 15.20 9.24 7.41
C ARG A 5 14.43 8.03 7.90
N PHE A 6 13.16 8.21 8.24
CA PHE A 6 12.21 7.12 8.27
C PHE A 6 12.32 6.41 6.91
N ARG A 7 12.85 5.18 6.91
CA ARG A 7 12.96 4.38 5.70
C ARG A 7 11.57 3.82 5.40
N SER A 8 10.82 4.55 4.58
CA SER A 8 9.57 4.07 4.01
C SER A 8 9.90 3.38 2.69
N ALA A 9 9.64 2.08 2.56
CA ALA A 9 9.80 1.40 1.27
C ALA A 9 8.75 1.84 0.26
N ALA A 10 7.54 2.13 0.75
CA ALA A 10 6.45 2.65 -0.06
C ALA A 10 5.60 3.64 0.74
N THR A 11 5.17 4.71 0.09
CA THR A 11 4.15 5.64 0.59
C THR A 11 2.99 5.65 -0.38
N PHE A 12 1.79 5.44 0.14
CA PHE A 12 0.54 5.41 -0.60
C PHE A 12 -0.29 6.62 -0.20
N THR A 13 -0.82 7.36 -1.18
CA THR A 13 -1.70 8.51 -0.94
C THR A 13 -2.98 8.38 -1.75
N HIS A 14 -4.11 8.60 -1.06
CA HIS A 14 -5.44 8.65 -1.68
C HIS A 14 -6.23 9.86 -1.16
N PRO A 15 -7.04 10.51 -2.01
CA PRO A 15 -7.79 11.71 -1.63
C PRO A 15 -8.70 11.54 -0.41
N THR A 16 -9.24 10.34 -0.16
CA THR A 16 -10.25 10.14 0.91
C THR A 16 -9.77 9.41 2.14
N GLY A 17 -8.60 8.78 2.11
CA GLY A 17 -8.05 8.16 3.31
C GLY A 17 -6.60 8.52 3.56
N GLY A 18 -6.17 9.67 3.06
CA GLY A 18 -4.89 10.27 3.37
C GLY A 18 -3.71 9.46 2.86
N SER A 19 -2.61 9.60 3.58
CA SER A 19 -1.34 8.94 3.27
C SER A 19 -0.97 7.96 4.37
N TRP A 20 -0.42 6.81 3.97
CA TRP A 20 0.18 5.84 4.88
C TRP A 20 1.42 5.22 4.25
N THR A 21 2.31 4.72 5.10
CA THR A 21 3.61 4.20 4.71
C THR A 21 3.80 2.74 5.10
N LEU A 22 4.58 2.03 4.29
CA LEU A 22 5.17 0.74 4.61
C LEU A 22 6.61 0.99 5.09
N SER A 23 6.84 0.84 6.39
CA SER A 23 8.11 1.15 7.08
C SER A 23 9.11 -0.01 7.09
N ARG A 24 9.06 -0.89 6.07
CA ARG A 24 9.92 -2.06 5.92
C ARG A 24 10.57 -2.09 4.56
N ASP A 25 11.89 -2.25 4.52
CA ASP A 25 12.65 -2.46 3.28
C ASP A 25 12.18 -3.72 2.53
N LEU A 26 11.97 -3.60 1.22
CA LEU A 26 11.63 -4.70 0.32
C LEU A 26 12.83 -5.07 -0.54
N SER A 27 13.12 -6.36 -0.63
CA SER A 27 14.16 -6.91 -1.51
C SER A 27 13.62 -7.14 -2.93
N ALA A 28 14.51 -7.31 -3.90
CA ALA A 28 14.13 -7.48 -5.32
C ALA A 28 13.21 -8.70 -5.59
N SER A 29 13.23 -9.71 -4.71
CA SER A 29 12.39 -10.91 -4.81
C SER A 29 11.09 -10.81 -4.01
N ASP A 30 10.90 -9.77 -3.21
CA ASP A 30 9.80 -9.68 -2.27
C ASP A 30 8.49 -9.29 -2.97
N VAL A 31 7.41 -9.97 -2.57
CA VAL A 31 6.04 -9.67 -3.00
C VAL A 31 5.23 -9.26 -1.78
N ALA A 32 4.98 -7.96 -1.65
CA ALA A 32 4.05 -7.43 -0.68
C ALA A 32 2.63 -7.42 -1.26
N VAL A 33 1.69 -8.05 -0.57
CA VAL A 33 0.27 -8.04 -0.91
C VAL A 33 -0.48 -7.37 0.24
N ILE A 34 -1.09 -6.23 -0.05
CA ILE A 34 -1.87 -5.46 0.90
C ILE A 34 -3.31 -5.44 0.41
N ASP A 35 -4.22 -5.97 1.22
CA ASP A 35 -5.64 -5.95 0.92
C ASP A 35 -6.26 -4.69 1.49
N CYS A 36 -6.74 -3.83 0.59
CA CYS A 36 -7.36 -2.56 0.96
C CYS A 36 -8.89 -2.64 1.04
N ARG A 37 -9.48 -3.84 1.16
CA ARG A 37 -10.93 -3.97 1.31
C ARG A 37 -11.35 -3.67 2.75
N GLU A 38 -12.44 -2.93 2.89
CA GLU A 38 -13.05 -2.63 4.18
C GLU A 38 -13.31 -3.94 4.97
N ARG A 39 -12.85 -4.00 6.23
CA ARG A 39 -12.94 -5.15 7.16
C ARG A 39 -12.13 -6.38 6.76
N ILE A 40 -11.26 -6.29 5.76
CA ILE A 40 -10.30 -7.34 5.43
C ILE A 40 -8.92 -6.82 5.78
N GLU A 41 -8.44 -7.23 6.95
CA GLU A 41 -7.14 -6.83 7.44
C GLU A 41 -6.09 -7.88 7.04
N THR A 42 -5.80 -8.01 5.76
CA THR A 42 -4.72 -8.92 5.31
C THR A 42 -3.63 -8.15 4.59
N ALA A 43 -2.46 -8.09 5.22
CA ALA A 43 -1.22 -7.62 4.63
C ALA A 43 -0.15 -8.68 4.82
N VAL A 44 0.38 -9.23 3.71
CA VAL A 44 1.34 -10.33 3.74
C VAL A 44 2.55 -10.09 2.85
N LEU A 45 3.72 -10.47 3.34
CA LEU A 45 4.96 -10.55 2.59
C LEU A 45 5.20 -11.99 2.16
N ASN A 46 5.50 -12.19 0.87
CA ASN A 46 5.78 -13.50 0.29
C ASN A 46 4.71 -14.55 0.63
N GLY A 47 3.46 -14.11 0.82
CA GLY A 47 2.29 -14.93 1.11
C GLY A 47 2.16 -15.47 2.53
N THR A 48 3.11 -15.21 3.45
CA THR A 48 3.11 -15.85 4.78
C THR A 48 3.41 -14.92 5.95
N GLU A 49 4.31 -13.95 5.78
CA GLU A 49 4.70 -13.07 6.87
C GLU A 49 3.72 -11.90 7.01
N ASN A 50 3.28 -11.62 8.24
CA ASN A 50 2.35 -10.52 8.52
C ASN A 50 3.05 -9.15 8.37
N LEU A 51 2.52 -8.31 7.49
CA LEU A 51 3.04 -6.94 7.25
C LEU A 51 2.37 -5.86 8.09
N TRP A 52 1.28 -6.16 8.81
CA TRP A 52 0.58 -5.17 9.64
C TRP A 52 1.48 -4.39 10.60
N PRO A 53 2.46 -5.00 11.30
CA PRO A 53 3.36 -4.26 12.19
C PRO A 53 4.24 -3.22 11.47
N ASN A 54 4.32 -3.28 10.14
CA ASN A 54 5.12 -2.37 9.31
C ASN A 54 4.26 -1.36 8.54
N ILE A 55 2.95 -1.39 8.71
CA ILE A 55 2.02 -0.43 8.11
C ILE A 55 1.62 0.56 9.20
N ASP A 56 1.54 1.85 8.84
CA ASP A 56 1.08 2.88 9.78
C ASP A 56 -0.30 2.53 10.35
N GLU A 57 -0.50 2.73 11.66
CA GLU A 57 -1.81 2.51 12.31
C GLU A 57 -2.91 3.39 11.71
N ALA A 58 -2.53 4.52 11.11
CA ALA A 58 -3.43 5.42 10.39
C ALA A 58 -3.75 4.95 8.96
N ALA A 59 -3.30 3.77 8.54
CA ALA A 59 -3.60 3.22 7.22
C ALA A 59 -5.10 2.98 7.07
N VAL A 60 -5.78 3.96 6.50
CA VAL A 60 -7.17 3.83 6.12
C VAL A 60 -7.19 3.03 4.82
N LEU A 61 -7.81 1.86 4.83
CA LEU A 61 -8.06 1.11 3.61
C LEU A 61 -9.25 1.75 2.86
N TRP A 62 -8.99 2.20 1.63
CA TRP A 62 -9.82 3.21 0.98
C TRP A 62 -11.05 2.65 0.26
N PRO A 63 -12.25 3.22 0.46
CA PRO A 63 -13.37 2.97 -0.44
C PRO A 63 -13.10 3.61 -1.81
N LEU A 64 -13.49 2.90 -2.87
CA LEU A 64 -13.49 3.48 -4.21
C LEU A 64 -14.59 4.52 -4.34
N LEU A 65 -14.23 5.69 -4.85
CA LEU A 65 -15.14 6.76 -5.21
C LEU A 65 -15.81 6.51 -6.55
N ARG A 66 -16.96 7.16 -6.77
CA ARG A 66 -17.56 7.28 -8.10
C ARG A 66 -16.65 8.15 -8.98
N GLY A 67 -16.40 7.70 -10.20
CA GLY A 67 -15.52 8.39 -11.14
C GLY A 67 -14.05 8.00 -10.95
N THR A 68 -13.15 8.97 -11.11
CA THR A 68 -11.71 8.75 -11.08
C THR A 68 -11.19 8.60 -9.66
N ASN A 69 -10.46 7.51 -9.40
CA ASN A 69 -9.69 7.30 -8.17
C ASN A 69 -8.22 7.40 -8.52
N THR A 70 -7.57 8.49 -8.11
CA THR A 70 -6.13 8.66 -8.25
C THR A 70 -5.46 8.16 -6.98
N VAL A 71 -4.58 7.17 -7.12
CA VAL A 71 -3.73 6.66 -6.04
C VAL A 71 -2.29 6.97 -6.41
N ASP A 72 -1.62 7.74 -5.58
CA ASP A 72 -0.19 8.00 -5.75
C ASP A 72 0.61 6.99 -4.93
N LEU A 73 1.61 6.38 -5.58
CA LEU A 73 2.54 5.45 -4.95
C LEU A 73 3.96 5.95 -5.16
N LEU A 74 4.64 6.24 -4.04
CA LEU A 74 6.07 6.49 -4.03
C LEU A 74 6.79 5.27 -3.47
N ALA A 75 7.47 4.51 -4.32
CA ALA A 75 8.29 3.37 -3.90
C ALA A 75 9.77 3.78 -3.87
N SER A 76 10.38 3.76 -2.67
CA SER A 76 11.79 4.07 -2.51
C SER A 76 12.65 2.93 -3.04
N GLY A 77 13.70 3.23 -3.80
CA GLY A 77 14.57 2.21 -4.39
C GLY A 77 13.93 1.39 -5.51
N ALA A 78 12.79 1.83 -6.05
CA ALA A 78 12.19 1.22 -7.23
C ALA A 78 13.16 1.28 -8.43
N THR A 79 13.25 0.18 -9.16
CA THR A 79 14.07 0.04 -10.36
C THR A 79 13.20 -0.36 -11.55
N SER A 80 13.79 -0.52 -12.73
CA SER A 80 13.09 -1.05 -13.91
C SER A 80 12.54 -2.47 -13.71
N GLY A 81 13.02 -3.21 -12.69
CA GLY A 81 12.46 -4.52 -12.31
C GLY A 81 11.26 -4.45 -11.38
N THR A 82 10.97 -3.27 -10.80
CA THR A 82 9.85 -3.11 -9.85
C THR A 82 8.52 -3.15 -10.60
N THR A 83 7.63 -4.04 -10.20
CA THR A 83 6.30 -4.18 -10.78
C THR A 83 5.23 -3.84 -9.76
N VAL A 84 4.35 -2.89 -10.10
CA VAL A 84 3.16 -2.56 -9.30
C VAL A 84 1.94 -3.19 -9.98
N LYS A 85 1.15 -3.96 -9.22
CA LYS A 85 -0.11 -4.54 -9.70
C LYS A 85 -1.24 -4.12 -8.79
N VAL A 86 -2.25 -3.50 -9.37
CA VAL A 86 -3.48 -3.14 -8.67
C VAL A 86 -4.59 -4.06 -9.14
N ARG A 87 -5.33 -4.65 -8.20
CA ARG A 87 -6.55 -5.40 -8.48
C ARG A 87 -7.70 -4.72 -7.75
N LEU A 88 -8.76 -4.43 -8.49
CA LEU A 88 -9.95 -3.77 -7.97
C LEU A 88 -11.12 -4.75 -8.07
N ARG A 89 -11.92 -4.82 -7.01
CA ARG A 89 -13.20 -5.54 -7.03
C ARG A 89 -14.30 -4.56 -6.64
N PRO A 90 -15.15 -4.12 -7.58
CA PRO A 90 -16.31 -3.30 -7.26
C PRO A 90 -17.20 -4.05 -6.27
N ARG A 91 -17.56 -3.40 -5.17
CA ARG A 91 -18.49 -3.97 -4.16
C ARG A 91 -19.95 -3.80 -4.58
N TYR A 92 -20.24 -2.70 -5.26
CA TYR A 92 -21.54 -2.42 -5.84
C TYR A 92 -21.42 -2.57 -7.35
N LEU A 93 -22.25 -3.42 -7.96
CA LEU A 93 -22.50 -3.33 -9.40
C LEU A 93 -23.07 -1.94 -9.63
N SER A 94 -22.39 -1.11 -10.41
CA SER A 94 -23.00 0.10 -10.93
C SER A 94 -24.25 -0.32 -11.72
N ALA A 95 -25.43 0.04 -11.20
CA ALA A 95 -26.66 0.02 -11.97
C ALA A 95 -26.62 1.12 -13.04
#